data_AF-A0A2W7NBT6-F1
#
_entry.id   AF-A0A2W7NBT6-F1
#
_cell.length_a   1.000
_cell.length_b   1.000
_cell.length_c   1.000
_cell.angle_alpha   90.00
_cell.angle_beta   90.00
_cell.angle_gamma   90.00
#
_symmetry.space_group_name_H-M   'P 1'
#
loop_
_entity.id
_entity.type
_entity.pdbx_description
1 polymer ?
#
loop_
_entity_poly.entity_id
_entity_poly.type
_entity_poly.pdbx_seq_one_letter_code
_entity_poly.pdbx_strand_id
1 'polypeptide(L)'
;MAILTPSTGRIATVALALAVCAASPVFAQDLSPINTFFSTLGAALTGTTGKALGLVALAAVGILFLMGRMNWMFAGSVCLGLVILFSAATILSGFGAST
;
A
#
# COMPACT_ATOMS: atom_id res chain seq x y z
N MET A 1 -19.91 -40.97 36.06
CA MET A 1 -19.81 -39.52 36.34
C MET A 1 -18.74 -39.31 37.39
N ALA A 2 -17.48 -39.11 37.00
CA ALA A 2 -16.42 -38.65 37.90
C ALA A 2 -15.23 -38.13 37.07
N ILE A 3 -15.01 -36.82 37.17
CA ILE A 3 -13.70 -36.17 37.15
C ILE A 3 -12.89 -36.31 35.84
N LEU A 4 -13.30 -35.53 34.83
CA LEU A 4 -12.31 -34.90 33.94
C LEU A 4 -11.79 -33.66 34.67
N THR A 5 -10.68 -33.87 35.36
CA THR A 5 -9.87 -32.92 36.11
C THR A 5 -9.83 -31.52 35.46
N PRO A 6 -10.16 -30.43 36.17
CA PRO A 6 -10.14 -29.05 35.63
C PRO A 6 -8.75 -28.58 35.16
N SER A 7 -7.70 -29.34 35.48
CA SER A 7 -6.32 -29.05 35.11
C SER A 7 -6.01 -29.32 33.63
N THR A 8 -6.65 -30.31 32.99
CA THR A 8 -6.36 -30.65 31.59
C THR A 8 -6.85 -29.56 30.63
N GLY A 9 -7.99 -28.93 30.92
CA GLY A 9 -8.53 -27.81 30.13
C GLY A 9 -7.67 -26.54 30.23
N ARG A 10 -7.09 -26.28 31.40
CA ARG A 10 -6.15 -25.17 31.62
C ARG A 10 -4.82 -25.39 30.88
N ILE A 11 -4.32 -26.62 30.88
CA ILE A 11 -3.08 -26.96 30.14
C ILE A 11 -3.32 -26.88 28.63
N ALA A 12 -4.49 -27.34 28.14
CA ALA A 12 -4.84 -27.23 26.72
C ALA A 12 -5.02 -25.78 26.25
N THR A 13 -5.61 -24.91 27.06
CA THR A 13 -5.76 -23.48 26.74
C THR A 13 -4.43 -22.74 26.77
N VAL A 14 -3.55 -23.05 27.72
CA VAL A 14 -2.18 -22.50 27.75
C VAL A 14 -1.35 -23.01 26.59
N ALA A 15 -1.47 -24.29 26.21
CA ALA A 15 -0.77 -24.84 25.05
C ALA A 15 -1.25 -24.23 23.72
N LEU A 16 -2.56 -23.97 23.59
CA LEU A 16 -3.12 -23.29 22.43
C LEU A 16 -2.69 -21.81 22.39
N ALA A 17 -2.67 -21.13 23.54
CA ALA A 17 -2.16 -19.76 23.64
C ALA A 17 -0.66 -19.70 23.29
N LEU A 18 0.13 -20.67 23.75
CA LEU A 18 1.54 -20.81 23.38
C LEU A 18 1.72 -21.09 21.89
N ALA A 19 0.86 -21.91 21.28
CA ALA A 19 0.90 -22.17 19.84
C ALA A 19 0.52 -20.94 19.00
N VAL A 20 -0.35 -20.06 19.51
CA VAL A 20 -0.70 -18.79 18.86
C VAL A 20 0.41 -17.75 19.00
N CYS A 21 1.13 -17.69 20.13
CA CYS A 21 2.27 -16.77 20.26
C CYS A 21 3.60 -17.34 19.71
N ALA A 22 3.71 -18.65 19.56
CA ALA A 22 4.78 -19.33 18.81
C ALA A 22 4.43 -19.54 17.32
N ALA A 23 3.28 -19.02 16.87
CA ALA A 23 2.98 -18.90 15.45
C ALA A 23 3.94 -17.87 14.85
N SER A 24 5.13 -18.33 14.47
CA SER A 24 5.99 -17.61 13.55
C SER A 24 5.16 -17.30 12.30
N PRO A 25 5.22 -16.07 11.74
CA PRO A 25 4.57 -15.77 10.48
C PRO A 25 5.00 -16.85 9.49
N VAL A 26 4.04 -17.63 8.99
CA VAL A 26 4.27 -18.66 7.99
C VAL A 26 4.97 -17.94 6.84
N PHE A 27 6.27 -18.19 6.69
CA PHE A 27 7.07 -17.63 5.62
C PHE A 27 6.35 -17.97 4.33
N ALA A 28 5.85 -16.93 3.66
CA ALA A 28 5.35 -17.03 2.31
C ALA A 28 6.40 -17.78 1.49
N GLN A 29 5.98 -18.92 0.92
CA GLN A 29 6.74 -19.66 -0.09
C GLN A 29 7.36 -18.64 -1.05
N ASP A 30 8.67 -18.70 -1.31
CA ASP A 30 9.48 -17.69 -2.02
C ASP A 30 8.74 -16.92 -3.14
N LEU A 31 7.98 -15.90 -2.74
CA LEU A 31 7.41 -14.86 -3.60
C LEU A 31 8.45 -13.76 -3.85
N SER A 32 9.71 -14.01 -3.53
CA SER A 32 10.84 -13.10 -3.76
C SER A 32 10.86 -12.56 -5.20
N PRO A 33 10.62 -13.36 -6.26
CA PRO A 33 10.59 -12.85 -7.63
C PRO A 33 9.39 -11.92 -7.90
N ILE A 34 8.19 -12.27 -7.43
CA ILE A 34 6.99 -11.46 -7.69
C ILE A 34 7.03 -10.17 -6.86
N ASN A 35 7.51 -10.23 -5.61
CA ASN A 35 7.69 -9.07 -4.75
C ASN A 35 8.78 -8.13 -5.32
N THR A 36 9.89 -8.69 -5.80
CA THR A 36 10.93 -7.92 -6.51
C THR A 36 10.38 -7.25 -7.77
N PHE A 37 9.54 -7.94 -8.53
CA PHE A 37 8.90 -7.38 -9.72
C PHE A 37 7.99 -6.21 -9.36
N PHE A 38 7.09 -6.37 -8.39
CA PHE A 38 6.21 -5.29 -7.93
C PHE A 38 6.98 -4.13 -7.28
N SER A 39 8.06 -4.39 -6.55
CA SER A 39 8.90 -3.35 -5.96
C SER A 39 9.69 -2.59 -7.02
N THR A 40 10.15 -3.26 -8.08
CA THR A 40 10.82 -2.61 -9.23
C THR A 40 9.85 -1.78 -10.04
N LEU A 41 8.64 -2.30 -10.31
CA LEU A 41 7.60 -1.52 -10.98
C LEU A 41 7.13 -0.34 -10.13
N GLY A 42 7.00 -0.54 -8.81
CA GLY A 42 6.72 0.52 -7.85
C GLY A 42 7.77 1.62 -7.90
N ALA A 43 9.05 1.27 -7.82
CA ALA A 43 10.17 2.22 -7.91
C ALA A 43 10.23 2.93 -9.27
N ALA A 44 9.96 2.22 -10.38
CA ALA A 44 9.89 2.83 -11.70
C ALA A 44 8.75 3.85 -11.81
N LEU A 45 7.58 3.55 -11.23
CA LEU A 45 6.40 4.40 -11.32
C LEU A 45 6.40 5.57 -10.32
N THR A 46 6.98 5.39 -9.13
CA THR A 46 7.11 6.45 -8.10
C THR A 46 8.45 7.20 -8.15
N GLY A 47 9.37 6.79 -9.02
CA GLY A 47 10.65 7.46 -9.23
C GLY A 47 10.52 8.86 -9.82
N THR A 48 11.65 9.56 -9.88
CA THR A 48 11.75 10.96 -10.37
C THR A 48 11.17 11.14 -11.77
N THR A 49 11.30 10.11 -12.62
CA THR A 49 10.74 10.08 -13.98
C THR A 49 9.21 10.09 -13.97
N GLY A 50 8.55 9.32 -13.09
CA GLY A 50 7.10 9.32 -12.95
C GLY A 50 6.56 10.67 -12.47
N LYS A 51 7.27 11.31 -11.54
CA LYS A 51 6.94 12.67 -11.08
C LYS A 51 7.11 13.71 -12.20
N ALA A 52 8.21 13.62 -12.96
CA ALA A 52 8.47 14.52 -14.09
C ALA A 52 7.38 14.41 -15.17
N LEU A 53 6.95 13.19 -15.50
CA LEU A 53 5.93 12.96 -16.53
C LEU A 53 4.56 13.50 -16.12
N GLY A 54 4.19 13.35 -14.84
CA GLY A 54 2.95 13.95 -14.32
C GLY A 54 2.99 15.49 -14.30
N LEU A 55 4.15 16.11 -14.06
CA LEU A 55 4.30 17.57 -14.12
C LEU A 55 4.21 18.11 -15.55
N VAL A 56 4.69 17.36 -16.55
CA VAL A 56 4.48 17.71 -17.97
C VAL A 56 3.00 17.66 -18.34
N ALA A 57 2.27 16.66 -17.84
CA ALA A 57 0.82 16.60 -18.00
C ALA A 57 0.11 17.79 -17.32
N LEU A 58 0.55 18.21 -16.12
CA LEU A 58 0.05 19.40 -15.45
C LEU A 58 0.27 20.68 -16.28
N ALA A 59 1.44 20.82 -16.89
CA ALA A 59 1.74 21.97 -17.75
C ALA A 59 0.82 22.03 -18.98
N ALA A 60 0.53 20.87 -19.60
CA ALA A 60 -0.42 20.79 -20.71
C ALA A 60 -1.84 21.20 -20.29
N VAL A 61 -2.28 20.83 -19.08
CA VAL A 61 -3.58 21.24 -18.52
C VAL A 61 -3.64 22.76 -18.32
N GLY A 62 -2.55 23.38 -17.86
CA GLY A 62 -2.46 24.84 -17.76
C GLY A 62 -2.61 25.56 -19.10
N ILE A 63 -2.03 25.00 -20.17
CA ILE A 63 -2.17 25.52 -21.54
C ILE A 63 -3.61 25.37 -22.04
N LEU A 64 -4.24 24.22 -21.77
CA LEU A 64 -5.65 23.96 -22.12
C LEU A 64 -6.63 24.88 -21.37
N PHE A 65 -6.28 25.29 -20.16
CA PHE A 65 -7.06 26.27 -19.40
C PHE A 65 -6.92 27.70 -19.96
N LEU A 66 -5.72 28.10 -20.40
CA LEU A 66 -5.46 29.41 -21.03
C LEU A 66 -6.11 29.57 -22.42
N MET A 67 -6.43 28.49 -23.13
CA MET A 67 -7.21 28.49 -24.38
C MET A 67 -8.68 28.95 -24.19
N GLY A 68 -9.07 29.35 -22.97
CA GLY A 68 -10.24 30.21 -22.72
C GLY A 68 -11.61 29.54 -22.84
N ARG A 69 -11.66 28.23 -23.11
CA ARG A 69 -12.91 27.47 -23.29
C ARG A 69 -13.09 26.29 -22.33
N MET A 70 -12.18 26.07 -21.38
CA MET A 70 -12.27 24.95 -20.45
C MET A 70 -13.06 25.34 -19.20
N ASN A 71 -14.02 24.49 -18.80
CA ASN A 71 -14.82 24.71 -17.61
C ASN A 71 -13.92 24.71 -16.36
N TRP A 72 -14.09 25.69 -15.48
CA TRP A 72 -13.29 25.85 -14.26
C TRP A 72 -13.36 24.62 -13.35
N MET A 73 -14.52 23.96 -13.32
CA MET A 73 -14.74 22.70 -12.60
C MET A 73 -13.88 21.55 -13.15
N PHE A 74 -13.64 21.54 -14.47
CA PHE A 74 -12.81 20.52 -15.13
C PHE A 74 -11.32 20.75 -14.88
N ALA A 75 -10.90 22.02 -14.84
CA ALA A 75 -9.54 22.36 -14.40
C ALA A 75 -9.30 21.94 -12.93
N GLY A 76 -10.29 22.18 -12.06
CA GLY A 76 -10.25 21.78 -10.65
C GLY A 76 -10.12 20.26 -10.46
N SER A 77 -10.89 19.45 -11.19
CA SER A 77 -10.84 17.98 -11.05
C SER A 77 -9.49 17.39 -11.47
N VAL A 78 -8.85 17.92 -12.52
CA VAL A 78 -7.54 17.46 -12.98
C VAL A 78 -6.43 17.84 -11.99
N CYS A 79 -6.47 19.05 -11.43
CA CYS A 79 -5.53 19.46 -10.38
C CYS A 79 -5.65 18.57 -9.13
N LEU A 80 -6.89 18.27 -8.70
CA LEU A 80 -7.14 17.38 -7.57
C LEU A 80 -6.61 15.96 -7.84
N GLY A 81 -6.81 15.44 -9.05
CA GLY A 81 -6.29 14.14 -9.46
C GLY A 81 -4.76 14.05 -9.40
N LEU A 82 -4.05 15.09 -9.84
CA LEU A 82 -2.58 15.13 -9.80
C LEU A 82 -2.04 15.21 -8.37
N VAL A 83 -2.70 15.95 -7.48
CA VAL A 83 -2.34 15.99 -6.04
C VAL A 83 -2.41 14.59 -5.43
N ILE A 84 -3.46 13.83 -5.73
CA ILE A 84 -3.62 12.46 -5.24
C ILE A 84 -2.55 11.54 -5.83
N LEU A 85 -2.26 11.66 -7.14
CA LEU A 85 -1.27 10.83 -7.83
C LEU A 85 0.14 10.99 -7.23
N PHE A 86 0.56 12.22 -6.93
CA PHE A 86 1.88 12.47 -6.33
C PHE A 86 1.96 12.19 -4.83
N SER A 87 0.81 12.20 -4.13
CA SER A 87 0.72 11.86 -2.70
C SER A 87 0.74 10.35 -2.44
N ALA A 88 0.39 9.53 -3.43
CA ALA A 88 0.29 8.08 -3.31
C ALA A 88 1.62 7.41 -2.90
N ALA A 89 2.77 7.94 -3.33
CA ALA A 89 4.08 7.38 -3.01
C ALA A 89 4.37 7.36 -1.49
N THR A 90 3.99 8.43 -0.78
CA THR A 90 4.18 8.54 0.67
C THR A 90 3.32 7.53 1.42
N ILE A 91 2.08 7.32 0.97
CA ILE A 91 1.17 6.32 1.54
C ILE A 91 1.72 4.91 1.32
N LEU A 92 2.19 4.60 0.11
CA LEU A 92 2.78 3.30 -0.23
C LEU A 92 4.02 2.99 0.62
N SER A 93 4.88 3.99 0.85
CA SER A 93 6.05 3.84 1.71
C SER A 93 5.69 3.60 3.18
N GLY A 94 4.59 4.16 3.68
CA GLY A 94 4.11 3.92 5.05
C GLY A 94 3.64 2.48 5.28
N PHE A 95 3.05 1.85 4.27
CA PHE A 95 2.67 0.43 4.32
C PHE A 95 3.87 -0.51 4.14
N GLY A 96 4.85 -0.16 3.30
CA GLY A 96 6.04 -0.98 3.05
C GLY A 96 7.07 -0.99 4.19
N ALA A 97 7.04 -0.02 5.09
CA ALA A 97 7.97 0.10 6.23
C ALA A 97 7.45 -0.56 7.53
N SER A 98 6.25 -1.16 7.53
CA SER A 98 5.59 -1.69 8.74
C SER A 98 5.97 -3.15 9.08
N THR A 99 7.19 -3.59 8.77
CA THR A 99 7.74 -4.89 9.21
C THR A 99 9.23 -4.75 9.49
#